data_AF-A0A7J3A3U0-F1
#
_entry.id   AF-A0A7J3A3U0-F1
#
_cell.length_a   1.000
_cell.length_b   1.000
_cell.length_c   1.000
_cell.angle_alpha   90.00
_cell.angle_beta   90.00
_cell.angle_gamma   90.00
#
_symmetry.space_group_name_H-M   'P 1'
#
loop_
_entity.id
_entity.type
_entity.pdbx_description
1 polymer ?
#
loop_
_entity_poly.entity_id
_entity_poly.type
_entity_poly.pdbx_seq_one_letter_code
_entity_poly.pdbx_strand_id
1 'polypeptide(L)'
;MPTAWKIKVIIWRGKPELWAIWERFNDWEPEQFDEYYFKMTSEKGCPFDCGLCPEHLRKPCFIVMEATNKCNLNCPVCFANANMKSYTYEPDIEILDEMYKHILKYEIGDNPQSTDLDINTLIGYCRNSMSLPAIKLSGGEPTIRDDLPDIVYLGKKKEVSILF
;
A
#
# COMPACT_ATOMS: atom_id res chain seq x y z
N MET A 1 32.59 -4.23 -24.51
CA MET A 1 31.44 -4.35 -23.57
C MET A 1 32.04 -4.62 -22.19
N PRO A 2 31.79 -3.79 -21.16
CA PRO A 2 32.32 -4.09 -19.83
C PRO A 2 31.58 -5.29 -19.24
N THR A 3 32.34 -6.30 -18.84
CA THR A 3 31.89 -7.50 -18.12
C THR A 3 31.32 -7.10 -16.76
N ALA A 4 30.08 -7.51 -16.47
CA ALA A 4 29.42 -7.24 -15.19
C ALA A 4 30.26 -7.77 -14.01
N TRP A 5 30.46 -6.94 -13.00
CA TRP A 5 31.18 -7.26 -11.78
C TRP A 5 30.42 -8.33 -10.98
N LYS A 6 31.05 -9.47 -10.69
CA LYS A 6 30.46 -10.49 -9.81
C LYS A 6 30.52 -10.01 -8.35
N ILE A 7 29.37 -9.63 -7.80
CA ILE A 7 29.22 -9.29 -6.38
C ILE A 7 28.91 -10.59 -5.60
N LYS A 8 29.60 -10.81 -4.48
CA LYS A 8 29.26 -11.84 -3.50
C LYS A 8 28.84 -11.14 -2.21
N VAL A 9 27.66 -11.47 -1.72
CA VAL A 9 27.15 -11.01 -0.42
C VAL A 9 26.90 -12.21 0.49
N ILE A 10 27.08 -12.04 1.79
CA ILE A 10 26.75 -13.05 2.77
C ILE A 10 25.23 -12.99 3.00
N ILE A 11 24.53 -14.08 2.68
CA ILE A 11 23.07 -14.20 2.88
C ILE A 11 22.69 -14.64 4.31
N TRP A 12 23.62 -15.29 5.03
CA TRP A 12 23.39 -15.77 6.39
C TRP A 12 24.68 -15.82 7.19
N ARG A 13 24.62 -15.40 8.46
CA ARG A 13 25.70 -15.59 9.44
C ARG A 13 25.18 -16.45 10.58
N GLY A 14 25.50 -17.74 10.56
CA GLY A 14 25.05 -18.69 11.56
C GLY A 14 25.15 -20.12 11.07
N LYS A 15 24.62 -21.06 11.87
CA LYS A 15 24.56 -22.47 11.50
C LYS A 15 23.69 -22.66 10.24
N PRO A 16 24.16 -23.42 9.22
CA PRO A 16 23.39 -23.69 8.00
C PRO A 16 22.04 -24.33 8.28
N GLU A 17 21.91 -25.14 9.34
CA GLU A 17 20.62 -25.74 9.71
C GLU A 17 19.57 -24.68 10.05
N LEU A 18 19.97 -23.56 10.65
CA LEU A 18 19.06 -22.45 10.94
C LEU A 18 18.65 -21.70 9.68
N TRP A 19 19.54 -21.61 8.69
CA TRP A 19 19.19 -21.09 7.36
C TRP A 19 18.19 -22.00 6.67
N ALA A 20 18.40 -23.32 6.67
CA ALA A 20 17.46 -24.27 6.08
C ALA A 20 16.09 -24.26 6.75
N ILE A 21 16.05 -24.02 8.07
CA ILE A 21 14.80 -23.80 8.81
C ILE A 21 14.15 -22.49 8.39
N TRP A 22 14.93 -21.39 8.33
CA TRP A 22 14.45 -20.09 7.89
C TRP A 22 13.90 -20.16 6.47
N GLU A 23 14.60 -20.79 5.52
CA GLU A 23 14.11 -21.02 4.16
C GLU A 23 12.83 -21.84 4.18
N ARG A 24 12.70 -22.91 4.97
CA ARG A 24 11.45 -23.67 5.05
C ARG A 24 10.26 -22.87 5.57
N PHE A 25 10.49 -21.89 6.45
CA PHE A 25 9.43 -21.03 7.00
C PHE A 25 9.21 -19.75 6.18
N ASN A 26 10.20 -19.34 5.40
CA ASN A 26 10.16 -18.19 4.49
C ASN A 26 10.05 -18.57 3.02
N ASP A 27 9.90 -19.85 2.68
CA ASP A 27 9.37 -20.38 1.42
C ASP A 27 7.87 -20.02 1.36
N TRP A 28 7.63 -18.72 1.49
CA TRP A 28 6.46 -18.07 0.98
C TRP A 28 6.73 -17.96 -0.51
N GLU A 29 6.25 -18.95 -1.28
CA GLU A 29 5.98 -18.67 -2.67
C GLU A 29 5.12 -17.41 -2.69
N PRO A 30 5.50 -16.37 -3.45
CA PRO A 30 4.58 -15.28 -3.65
C PRO A 30 3.25 -15.86 -4.06
N GLU A 31 2.15 -15.43 -3.43
CA GLU A 31 0.81 -15.72 -3.93
C GLU A 31 0.89 -15.45 -5.43
N GLN A 32 0.90 -16.52 -6.23
CA GLN A 32 1.00 -16.41 -7.67
C GLN A 32 -0.38 -15.96 -8.10
N PHE A 33 -0.58 -14.66 -8.03
CA PHE A 33 -1.78 -14.05 -8.54
C PHE A 33 -1.81 -14.36 -10.03
N ASP A 34 -2.84 -15.10 -10.45
CA ASP A 34 -3.13 -15.26 -11.85
C ASP A 34 -3.21 -13.87 -12.51
N GLU A 35 -2.86 -13.77 -13.80
CA GLU A 35 -2.97 -12.57 -14.66
C GLU A 35 -4.30 -11.81 -14.54
N TYR A 36 -5.31 -12.44 -13.93
CA TYR A 36 -6.62 -11.86 -13.63
C TYR A 36 -6.66 -10.84 -12.49
N TYR A 37 -5.70 -10.83 -11.57
CA TYR A 37 -5.76 -9.96 -10.38
C TYR A 37 -5.34 -8.52 -10.65
N PHE A 38 -4.46 -8.29 -11.62
CA PHE A 38 -3.89 -6.97 -11.87
C PHE A 38 -4.02 -6.65 -13.36
N LYS A 39 -5.10 -5.97 -13.78
CA LYS A 39 -5.34 -5.62 -15.19
C LYS A 39 -5.10 -4.14 -15.49
N MET A 40 -4.21 -3.48 -14.75
CA MET A 40 -3.72 -2.18 -15.20
C MET A 40 -2.87 -2.35 -16.46
N THR A 41 -3.17 -1.55 -17.49
CA THR A 41 -2.33 -1.45 -18.68
C THR A 41 -0.98 -0.89 -18.27
N SER A 42 0.10 -1.63 -18.53
CA SER A 42 1.46 -1.08 -18.43
C SER A 42 1.90 -0.64 -19.83
N GLU A 43 2.24 0.64 -19.97
CA GLU A 43 2.68 1.24 -21.24
C GLU A 43 4.22 1.34 -21.31
N LYS A 44 4.86 1.64 -20.19
CA LYS A 44 6.30 1.85 -19.99
C LYS A 44 6.97 0.73 -19.18
N GLY A 45 6.18 -0.13 -18.54
CA GLY A 45 6.66 -1.30 -17.79
C GLY A 45 7.35 -0.94 -16.46
N CYS A 46 7.81 -1.95 -15.73
CA CYS A 46 8.58 -1.75 -14.50
C CYS A 46 9.95 -1.11 -14.82
N PRO A 47 10.41 -0.04 -14.13
CA PRO A 47 9.86 0.56 -12.91
C PRO A 47 8.90 1.75 -13.11
N PHE A 48 8.61 2.14 -14.35
CA PHE A 48 7.91 3.40 -14.67
C PHE A 48 6.39 3.32 -14.49
N ASP A 49 5.82 2.12 -14.60
CA ASP A 49 4.44 1.80 -14.24
C ASP A 49 4.37 0.88 -13.00
N CYS A 50 5.45 0.84 -12.21
CA CYS A 50 5.53 -0.02 -11.03
C CYS A 50 4.66 0.53 -9.89
N GLY A 51 3.92 -0.35 -9.23
CA GLY A 51 3.07 -0.05 -8.07
C GLY A 51 1.78 -0.85 -8.06
N LEU A 52 1.06 -0.87 -9.19
CA LEU A 52 -0.24 -1.54 -9.37
C LEU A 52 -0.32 -2.37 -10.67
N CYS A 53 0.83 -2.66 -11.29
CA CYS A 53 0.90 -3.34 -12.58
C CYS A 53 0.83 -4.88 -12.46
N PRO A 54 0.53 -5.60 -13.56
CA PRO A 54 0.44 -7.07 -13.58
C PRO A 54 1.71 -7.78 -13.12
N GLU A 55 2.86 -7.14 -13.31
CA GLU A 55 4.18 -7.66 -12.91
C GLU A 55 4.44 -7.54 -11.39
N HIS A 56 3.50 -7.00 -10.60
CA HIS A 56 3.67 -6.81 -9.17
C HIS A 56 3.38 -8.11 -8.40
N LEU A 57 4.42 -8.69 -7.80
CA LEU A 57 4.37 -10.03 -7.20
C LEU A 57 3.75 -10.11 -5.79
N ARG A 58 3.32 -8.98 -5.20
CA ARG A 58 2.79 -8.95 -3.81
C ARG A 58 1.59 -8.02 -3.66
N LYS A 59 0.69 -8.31 -2.72
CA LYS A 59 -0.30 -7.32 -2.27
C LYS A 59 0.35 -6.22 -1.44
N PRO A 60 -0.22 -5.01 -1.38
CA PRO A 60 0.27 -3.97 -0.49
C PRO A 60 0.00 -4.34 0.97
N CYS A 61 1.04 -4.75 1.70
CA CYS A 61 0.90 -5.06 3.14
C CYS A 61 0.71 -3.81 4.01
N PHE A 62 1.18 -2.65 3.52
CA PHE A 62 1.17 -1.39 4.24
C PHE A 62 1.03 -0.24 3.25
N ILE A 63 0.07 0.64 3.51
CA ILE A 63 -0.27 1.76 2.63
C ILE A 63 -0.07 3.05 3.39
N VAL A 64 0.66 3.98 2.77
CA VAL A 64 0.80 5.35 3.27
C VAL A 64 -0.17 6.23 2.50
N MET A 65 -1.16 6.77 3.20
CA MET A 65 -2.19 7.63 2.63
C MET A 65 -1.96 9.07 3.09
N GLU A 66 -1.57 9.97 2.18
CA GLU A 66 -1.51 11.40 2.51
C GLU A 66 -2.93 11.92 2.77
N ALA A 67 -3.18 12.46 3.96
CA ALA A 67 -4.46 13.06 4.32
C ALA A 67 -4.45 14.59 4.15
N THR A 68 -3.28 15.22 4.26
CA THR A 68 -3.09 16.66 4.04
C THR A 68 -1.62 16.96 3.78
N ASN A 69 -1.29 18.01 3.02
CA ASN A 69 0.07 18.54 2.95
C ASN A 69 0.30 19.76 3.87
N LYS A 70 -0.70 20.14 4.66
CA LYS A 70 -0.58 21.19 5.67
C LYS A 70 0.14 20.64 6.90
N CYS A 71 0.93 21.48 7.56
CA CYS A 71 1.58 21.17 8.82
C CYS A 71 1.70 22.43 9.68
N ASN A 72 1.64 22.30 11.00
CA ASN A 72 1.91 23.41 11.92
C ASN A 72 3.42 23.65 12.18
N LEU A 73 4.29 22.89 11.50
CA LEU A 73 5.75 23.01 11.54
C LEU A 73 6.34 23.14 10.13
N ASN A 74 7.57 23.67 10.03
CA ASN A 74 8.33 23.82 8.78
C ASN A 74 9.75 23.24 8.94
N CYS A 75 9.84 21.92 9.14
CA CYS A 75 11.10 21.24 9.40
C CYS A 75 12.06 21.36 8.20
N PRO A 76 13.37 21.65 8.40
CA PRO A 76 14.35 21.76 7.31
C PRO A 76 14.66 20.43 6.60
N VAL A 77 14.17 19.32 7.14
CA VAL A 77 14.38 17.94 6.65
C VAL A 77 13.05 17.24 6.31
N CYS A 78 11.97 18.00 6.08
CA CYS A 78 10.64 17.43 5.86
C CYS A 78 10.57 16.61 4.56
N PHE A 79 10.50 15.28 4.68
CA PHE A 79 10.35 14.39 3.52
C PHE A 79 9.05 14.59 2.75
N ALA A 80 7.95 14.90 3.45
CA ALA A 80 6.65 15.18 2.84
C ALA A 80 6.59 16.56 2.14
N ASN A 81 7.62 17.40 2.33
CA ASN A 81 7.69 18.76 1.83
C ASN A 81 6.42 19.57 2.16
N ALA A 82 5.91 19.41 3.38
CA ALA A 82 4.68 20.06 3.85
C ALA A 82 4.81 21.59 3.80
N ASN A 83 3.70 22.29 3.51
CA ASN A 83 3.62 23.74 3.30
C ASN A 83 4.47 24.33 2.15
N MET A 84 5.35 23.55 1.53
CA MET A 84 6.29 24.01 0.48
C MET A 84 5.81 23.65 -0.93
N LYS A 85 4.76 22.83 -1.06
CA LYS A 85 4.12 22.51 -2.35
C LYS A 85 3.37 23.75 -2.86
N SER A 86 3.37 23.98 -4.18
CA SER A 86 2.68 25.12 -4.82
C SER A 86 1.15 25.04 -4.79
N TYR A 87 0.60 23.94 -4.28
CA TYR A 87 -0.82 23.66 -4.19
C TYR A 87 -1.15 23.15 -2.78
N THR A 88 -2.38 23.39 -2.34
CA THR A 88 -2.91 22.79 -1.12
C THR A 88 -3.49 21.41 -1.47
N TYR A 89 -3.07 20.39 -0.74
CA TYR A 89 -3.64 19.05 -0.82
C TYR A 89 -4.29 18.75 0.51
N GLU A 90 -5.62 18.72 0.53
CA GLU A 90 -6.42 18.34 1.68
C GLU A 90 -7.76 17.83 1.12
N PRO A 91 -7.81 16.57 0.66
CA PRO A 91 -9.03 16.01 0.08
C PRO A 91 -10.17 16.06 1.10
N ASP A 92 -11.38 16.26 0.62
CA ASP A 92 -12.58 16.15 1.44
C ASP A 92 -12.83 14.70 1.86
N ILE A 93 -13.81 14.54 2.75
CA ILE A 93 -14.12 13.25 3.35
C ILE A 93 -14.66 12.26 2.31
N GLU A 94 -15.34 12.74 1.28
CA GLU A 94 -15.85 11.96 0.16
C GLU A 94 -14.70 11.37 -0.68
N ILE A 95 -13.70 12.18 -1.02
CA ILE A 95 -12.50 11.71 -1.73
C ILE A 95 -11.74 10.70 -0.87
N LEU A 96 -11.59 10.94 0.43
CA LEU A 96 -10.94 10.00 1.33
C LEU A 96 -11.70 8.66 1.44
N ASP A 97 -13.04 8.70 1.45
CA ASP A 97 -13.89 7.51 1.39
C ASP A 97 -13.64 6.70 0.12
N GLU A 98 -13.55 7.38 -1.04
CA GLU A 98 -13.19 6.76 -2.31
C GLU A 98 -11.77 6.20 -2.31
N MET A 99 -10.81 6.87 -1.70
CA MET A 99 -9.44 6.35 -1.55
C MET A 99 -9.43 5.04 -0.74
N TYR A 100 -10.16 4.96 0.36
CA TYR A 100 -10.31 3.71 1.11
C TYR A 100 -10.97 2.60 0.29
N LYS A 101 -12.03 2.92 -0.48
CA LYS A 101 -12.70 1.95 -1.35
C LYS A 101 -11.76 1.41 -2.43
N HIS A 102 -10.98 2.30 -3.04
CA HIS A 102 -9.98 1.91 -4.03
C HIS A 102 -8.96 0.95 -3.43
N ILE A 103 -8.43 1.25 -2.25
CA ILE A 103 -7.50 0.37 -1.53
C ILE A 103 -8.09 -1.03 -1.33
N LEU A 104 -9.34 -1.13 -0.84
CA LEU A 104 -9.99 -2.42 -0.66
C LEU A 104 -10.27 -3.16 -1.98
N LYS A 105 -10.61 -2.42 -3.04
CA LYS A 105 -10.76 -3.00 -4.37
C LYS A 105 -9.44 -3.56 -4.90
N TYR A 106 -8.30 -2.95 -4.58
CA TYR A 106 -7.00 -3.49 -4.99
C TYR A 106 -6.65 -4.81 -4.30
N GLU A 107 -7.04 -5.01 -3.04
CA GLU A 107 -6.79 -6.26 -2.32
C GLU A 107 -7.46 -7.48 -2.97
N ILE A 108 -8.54 -7.27 -3.72
CA ILE A 108 -9.29 -8.32 -4.41
C ILE A 108 -8.98 -8.42 -5.92
N GLY A 109 -8.23 -7.47 -6.47
CA GLY A 109 -7.85 -7.41 -7.89
C GLY A 109 -9.00 -7.10 -8.88
N ASP A 110 -8.65 -6.97 -10.17
CA ASP A 110 -9.57 -6.78 -11.31
C ASP A 110 -10.32 -8.07 -11.71
N ASN A 111 -10.83 -8.81 -10.71
CA ASN A 111 -11.82 -9.85 -10.94
C ASN A 111 -13.06 -9.22 -11.63
N PRO A 112 -13.61 -9.78 -12.72
CA PRO A 112 -14.84 -9.27 -13.35
C PRO A 112 -16.04 -9.10 -12.40
N GLN A 113 -16.01 -9.75 -11.24
CA GLN A 113 -16.99 -9.61 -10.18
C GLN A 113 -16.74 -8.39 -9.27
N SER A 114 -15.58 -7.72 -9.33
CA SER A 114 -15.13 -6.67 -8.40
C SER A 114 -15.49 -5.23 -8.79
N THR A 115 -15.92 -5.00 -10.03
CA THR A 115 -16.16 -3.64 -10.53
C THR A 115 -17.41 -2.97 -9.95
N ASP A 116 -18.34 -3.74 -9.38
CA ASP A 116 -19.61 -3.24 -8.81
C ASP A 116 -19.94 -3.84 -7.42
N LEU A 117 -18.94 -4.39 -6.72
CA LEU A 117 -19.19 -4.93 -5.37
C LEU A 117 -19.49 -3.81 -4.39
N ASP A 118 -20.53 -4.03 -3.59
CA ASP A 118 -20.78 -3.18 -2.44
C ASP A 118 -19.65 -3.32 -1.41
N ILE A 119 -19.47 -2.28 -0.61
CA ILE A 119 -18.38 -2.19 0.37
C ILE A 119 -18.35 -3.36 1.36
N ASN A 120 -19.50 -3.94 1.74
CA ASN A 120 -19.50 -5.06 2.69
C ASN A 120 -18.99 -6.33 2.03
N THR A 121 -19.28 -6.51 0.74
CA THR A 121 -18.74 -7.63 -0.03
C THR A 121 -17.21 -7.50 -0.16
N LEU A 122 -16.69 -6.30 -0.43
CA LEU A 122 -15.23 -6.03 -0.44
C LEU A 122 -14.56 -6.41 0.89
N ILE A 123 -15.12 -5.94 2.00
CA ILE A 123 -14.63 -6.24 3.35
C ILE A 123 -14.68 -7.75 3.63
N GLY A 124 -15.77 -8.42 3.23
CA GLY A 124 -15.94 -9.86 3.38
C GLY A 124 -14.85 -10.66 2.67
N TYR A 125 -14.51 -10.29 1.43
CA TYR A 125 -13.40 -10.91 0.71
C TYR A 125 -12.07 -10.71 1.42
N CYS A 126 -11.71 -9.46 1.75
CA CYS A 126 -10.45 -9.14 2.43
C CYS A 126 -10.30 -9.88 3.77
N ARG A 127 -11.42 -10.08 4.49
CA ARG A 127 -11.44 -10.84 5.73
C ARG A 127 -11.13 -12.32 5.51
N ASN A 128 -11.73 -12.92 4.48
CA ASN A 128 -11.53 -14.34 4.14
C ASN A 128 -10.11 -14.62 3.63
N SER A 129 -9.49 -13.68 2.93
CA SER A 129 -8.10 -13.77 2.47
C SER A 129 -7.07 -13.31 3.50
N MET A 130 -7.50 -12.89 4.71
CA MET A 130 -6.63 -12.25 5.72
C MET A 130 -5.76 -11.12 5.14
N SER A 131 -6.30 -10.37 4.18
CA SER A 131 -5.57 -9.35 3.42
C SER A 131 -6.11 -7.94 3.66
N LEU A 132 -6.65 -7.67 4.85
CA LEU A 132 -7.03 -6.30 5.21
C LEU A 132 -5.76 -5.44 5.38
N PRO A 133 -5.63 -4.33 4.62
CA PRO A 133 -4.40 -3.56 4.61
C PRO A 133 -4.30 -2.71 5.87
N ALA A 134 -3.06 -2.54 6.33
CA ALA A 134 -2.72 -1.52 7.32
C ALA A 134 -2.49 -0.19 6.60
N ILE A 135 -3.24 0.84 6.98
CA ILE A 135 -3.18 2.17 6.39
C ILE A 135 -2.61 3.14 7.41
N LYS A 136 -1.47 3.74 7.08
CA LYS A 136 -0.91 4.87 7.81
C LYS A 136 -1.41 6.18 7.22
N LEU A 137 -2.10 6.98 8.04
CA LEU A 137 -2.42 8.36 7.70
C LEU A 137 -1.13 9.19 7.80
N SER A 138 -0.84 9.94 6.74
CA SER A 138 0.43 10.64 6.56
C SER A 138 0.21 12.00 5.88
N GLY A 139 1.30 12.63 5.44
CA GLY A 139 1.33 13.90 4.74
C GLY A 139 2.17 14.93 5.51
N GLY A 140 1.61 16.11 5.76
CA GLY A 140 2.13 17.05 6.74
C GLY A 140 1.84 16.57 8.16
N GLU A 141 0.95 17.26 8.88
CA GLU A 141 0.49 16.81 10.19
C GLU A 141 -1.01 16.49 10.14
N PRO A 142 -1.42 15.21 10.04
CA PRO A 142 -2.83 14.83 9.99
C PRO A 142 -3.66 15.38 11.15
N THR A 143 -3.08 15.56 12.35
CA THR A 143 -3.83 16.01 13.53
C THR A 143 -4.31 17.46 13.47
N ILE A 144 -3.91 18.24 12.47
CA ILE A 144 -4.43 19.61 12.28
C ILE A 144 -5.76 19.64 11.51
N ARG A 145 -6.20 18.50 10.97
CA ARG A 145 -7.51 18.38 10.33
C ARG A 145 -8.59 18.24 11.40
N ASP A 146 -9.59 19.10 11.36
CA ASP A 146 -10.73 19.06 12.28
C ASP A 146 -11.58 17.79 12.10
N ASP A 147 -11.60 17.24 10.88
CA ASP A 147 -12.36 16.04 10.49
C ASP A 147 -11.54 14.73 10.62
N LEU A 148 -10.34 14.77 11.20
CA LEU A 148 -9.52 13.56 11.42
C LEU A 148 -10.28 12.43 12.14
N PRO A 149 -11.09 12.67 13.19
CA PRO A 149 -11.88 11.62 13.82
C PRO A 149 -12.83 10.92 12.85
N ASP A 150 -13.44 11.65 11.92
CA ASP A 150 -14.36 11.10 10.93
C ASP A 150 -13.61 10.26 9.89
N ILE A 151 -12.40 10.69 9.49
CA ILE A 151 -11.50 9.93 8.60
C ILE A 151 -11.11 8.59 9.24
N VAL A 152 -10.79 8.59 10.54
CA VAL A 152 -10.48 7.37 11.30
C VAL A 152 -11.71 6.47 11.40
N TYR A 153 -12.89 7.05 11.69
CA TYR A 153 -14.14 6.32 11.77
C TYR A 153 -14.51 5.66 10.44
N LEU A 154 -14.30 6.36 9.32
CA LEU A 154 -14.48 5.80 7.97
C LEU A 154 -13.61 4.59 7.71
N GLY A 155 -12.34 4.64 8.12
CA GLY A 155 -11.43 3.51 8.05
C GLY A 155 -11.90 2.34 8.93
N LYS A 156 -12.27 2.61 10.18
CA LYS A 156 -12.75 1.58 11.11
C LYS A 156 -14.04 0.90 10.62
N LYS A 157 -14.97 1.66 10.04
CA LYS A 157 -16.20 1.11 9.43
C LYS A 157 -15.90 0.13 8.28
N LYS A 158 -14.73 0.27 7.65
CA LYS A 158 -14.22 -0.59 6.58
C LYS A 158 -13.28 -1.69 7.06
N GLU A 159 -13.13 -1.83 8.38
CA GLU A 159 -12.28 -2.84 9.03
C GLU A 159 -10.78 -2.75 8.69
N VAL A 160 -10.34 -1.64 8.10
CA VAL A 160 -8.92 -1.41 7.88
C VAL A 160 -8.23 -1.02 9.19
N SER A 161 -6.99 -1.45 9.33
CA SER A 161 -6.16 -1.06 10.47
C SER A 161 -5.56 0.32 10.20
N ILE A 162 -5.97 1.31 11.00
CA ILE A 162 -5.45 2.68 10.89
C ILE A 162 -4.26 2.87 11.83
N LEU A 163 -3.18 3.44 11.29
CA LEU A 163 -1.93 3.74 11.96
C LEU A 163 -1.59 5.23 11.80
N PHE A 164 -0.84 5.78 12.76
CA PHE A 164 -0.34 7.16 12.76
C PHE A 164 1.20 7.18 12.65
#